data_AF-A0A1M2VP72-F1
#
_entry.id   AF-A0A1M2VP72-F1
#
_cell.length_a   1.000
_cell.length_b   1.000
_cell.length_c   1.000
_cell.angle_alpha   90.00
_cell.angle_beta   90.00
_cell.angle_gamma   90.00
#
_symmetry.space_group_name_H-M   'P 1'
#
loop_
_entity.id
_entity.type
_entity.pdbx_description
1 polymer ?
#
loop_
_entity_poly.entity_id
_entity_poly.type
_entity_poly.pdbx_seq_one_letter_code
_entity_poly.pdbx_strand_id
1 'polypeptide(L)'
;MQRGDHRVAKFMVRYNGPYKILHAHPEMSVYTLDLLNTMRIFPTFHASLLKPWRPNDNEMFPSRAHPRPGPIVTEDGVEEWEVESIVDHRRCGWGFQFLVRWKGYGPDADEWWLSRHEVDELEALEKYLEANPEVVLR
;
A
#
# COMPACT_ATOMS: atom_id res chain seq x y z
N MET A 1 13.74 -8.47 17.08
CA MET A 1 14.83 -8.35 16.09
C MET A 1 15.55 -9.70 16.02
N GLN A 2 15.38 -10.43 14.92
CA GLN A 2 16.19 -11.63 14.67
C GLN A 2 17.58 -11.17 14.19
N ARG A 3 18.64 -11.67 14.80
CA ARG A 3 20.03 -11.41 14.38
C ARG A 3 20.27 -12.12 13.04
N GLY A 4 20.73 -11.40 12.03
CA GLY A 4 21.18 -11.98 10.75
C GLY A 4 20.69 -11.25 9.49
N ASP A 5 19.70 -10.36 9.61
CA ASP A 5 19.16 -9.64 8.47
C ASP A 5 20.02 -8.39 8.19
N HIS A 6 20.71 -8.33 7.04
CA HIS A 6 21.57 -7.20 6.63
C HIS A 6 20.75 -5.92 6.26
N ARG A 7 19.65 -5.67 6.96
CA ARG A 7 18.79 -4.50 6.75
C ARG A 7 19.34 -3.31 7.54
N VAL A 8 19.73 -2.27 6.81
CA VAL A 8 20.19 -1.02 7.41
C VAL A 8 18.99 -0.27 8.01
N ALA A 9 18.97 -0.08 9.33
CA ALA A 9 17.85 0.51 10.08
C ALA A 9 17.40 1.90 9.60
N LYS A 10 18.22 2.59 8.79
CA LYS A 10 17.96 3.93 8.25
C LYS A 10 16.76 3.98 7.30
N PHE A 11 16.43 2.88 6.62
CA PHE A 11 15.35 2.81 5.64
C PHE A 11 14.12 2.02 6.08
N MET A 12 14.08 1.58 7.35
CA MET A 12 12.89 0.90 7.85
C MET A 12 11.83 1.93 8.25
N VAL A 13 10.61 1.71 7.76
CA VAL A 13 9.43 2.44 8.19
C VAL A 13 9.29 2.29 9.71
N ARG A 14 9.43 3.40 10.45
CA ARG A 14 9.41 3.40 11.92
C ARG A 14 8.01 3.27 12.50
N TYR A 15 7.02 3.80 11.79
CA TYR A 15 5.61 3.79 12.18
C TYR A 15 4.80 3.46 10.95
N ASN A 16 3.82 2.57 11.10
CA ASN A 16 2.95 2.16 10.02
C ASN A 16 1.57 2.79 10.23
N GLY A 17 1.03 3.38 9.15
CA GLY A 17 -0.36 3.79 9.00
C GLY A 17 -0.86 4.89 9.95
N PRO A 18 -1.72 5.81 9.46
CA PRO A 18 -2.70 6.40 10.34
C PRO A 18 -3.82 5.38 10.61
N TYR A 19 -4.03 5.04 11.88
CA TYR A 19 -5.14 4.19 12.31
C TYR A 19 -6.10 4.97 13.19
N LYS A 20 -7.38 4.67 13.06
CA LYS A 20 -8.41 5.23 13.96
C LYS A 20 -8.33 4.52 15.31
N ILE A 21 -8.56 5.25 16.39
CA ILE A 21 -8.69 4.67 17.73
C ILE A 21 -10.15 4.25 17.90
N LEU A 22 -10.40 2.96 18.12
CA LEU A 22 -11.73 2.42 18.43
C LEU A 22 -12.04 2.53 19.92
N HIS A 23 -11.07 2.21 20.77
CA HIS A 23 -11.20 2.24 22.21
C HIS A 23 -9.99 2.90 22.85
N ALA A 24 -10.23 3.75 23.85
CA ALA A 24 -9.20 4.40 24.64
C ALA A 24 -9.35 4.02 26.11
N HIS A 25 -8.25 3.61 26.71
CA HIS A 25 -8.11 3.33 28.14
C HIS A 25 -7.00 4.22 28.71
N PRO A 26 -7.26 5.54 28.90
CA PRO A 26 -6.24 6.48 29.37
C PRO A 26 -5.63 6.09 30.71
N GLU A 27 -6.41 5.44 31.59
CA GLU A 27 -6.00 4.96 32.90
C GLU A 27 -4.85 3.95 32.84
N MET A 28 -4.80 3.13 31.79
CA MET A 28 -3.74 2.16 31.53
C MET A 28 -2.78 2.62 30.42
N SER A 29 -3.01 3.80 29.83
CA SER A 29 -2.30 4.27 28.64
C SER A 29 -2.36 3.28 27.48
N VAL A 30 -3.52 2.64 27.28
CA VAL A 30 -3.73 1.61 26.25
C VAL A 30 -4.82 2.04 25.27
N TYR A 31 -4.61 1.76 23.98
CA TYR A 31 -5.54 2.15 22.92
C TYR A 31 -5.70 1.02 21.92
N THR A 32 -6.93 0.78 21.47
CA THR A 32 -7.27 -0.20 20.44
C THR A 32 -7.45 0.51 19.11
N LEU A 33 -6.69 0.06 18.11
CA LEU A 33 -6.69 0.60 16.75
C LEU A 33 -7.65 -0.17 15.83
N ASP A 34 -8.21 0.53 14.86
CA ASP A 34 -8.94 -0.04 13.74
C ASP A 34 -7.95 -0.60 12.70
N LEU A 35 -7.46 -1.81 12.95
CA LEU A 35 -6.53 -2.50 12.04
C LEU A 35 -7.30 -3.35 11.04
N LEU A 36 -6.79 -3.43 9.80
CA LEU A 36 -7.28 -4.40 8.81
C LEU A 36 -7.11 -5.82 9.36
N ASN A 37 -8.19 -6.62 9.30
CA ASN A 37 -8.22 -8.00 9.83
C ASN A 37 -7.18 -8.93 9.16
N THR A 38 -6.62 -8.52 8.02
CA THR A 38 -5.55 -9.23 7.33
C THR A 38 -4.24 -9.28 8.12
N MET A 39 -4.00 -8.34 9.04
CA MET A 39 -2.69 -8.15 9.67
C MET A 39 -2.34 -9.18 10.76
N ARG A 40 -3.28 -10.03 11.21
CA ARG A 40 -3.06 -11.07 12.26
C ARG A 40 -2.28 -10.57 13.49
N ILE A 41 -2.42 -9.30 13.84
CA ILE A 41 -1.78 -8.64 14.99
C ILE A 41 -2.86 -8.21 15.97
N PHE A 42 -2.55 -8.22 17.27
CA PHE A 42 -3.47 -7.72 18.29
C PHE A 42 -3.66 -6.20 18.14
N PRO A 43 -4.89 -5.68 18.06
CA PRO A 43 -5.13 -4.28 17.71
C PRO A 43 -4.87 -3.29 18.85
N THR A 44 -4.57 -3.78 20.06
CA THR A 44 -4.43 -2.96 21.26
C THR A 44 -2.96 -2.74 21.61
N PHE A 45 -2.58 -1.47 21.76
CA PHE A 45 -1.20 -1.03 21.99
C PHE A 45 -1.10 -0.04 23.15
N HIS A 46 0.05 -0.04 23.82
CA HIS A 46 0.39 1.00 24.80
C HIS A 46 0.76 2.31 24.09
N ALA A 47 0.47 3.45 24.72
CA ALA A 47 0.67 4.80 24.19
C ALA A 47 2.11 5.05 23.69
N SER A 48 3.10 4.44 24.33
CA SER A 48 4.53 4.58 23.96
C SER A 48 4.86 4.01 22.57
N LEU A 49 4.02 3.13 22.02
CA LEU A 49 4.18 2.56 20.68
C LEU A 49 3.42 3.36 19.62
N LEU A 50 2.58 4.30 20.04
CA LEU A 50 1.74 5.09 19.16
C LEU A 50 2.33 6.47 18.95
N LYS A 51 2.09 7.04 17.79
CA LYS A 51 2.43 8.42 17.48
C LYS A 51 1.22 9.12 16.90
N PRO A 52 0.84 10.31 17.42
CA PRO A 52 -0.24 11.08 16.83
C PRO A 52 0.08 11.39 15.37
N TRP A 53 -0.81 10.97 14.47
CA TRP A 53 -0.73 11.34 13.07
C TRP A 53 -1.12 12.81 12.93
N ARG A 54 -0.32 13.57 12.20
CA ARG A 54 -0.61 14.96 11.83
C ARG A 54 -0.65 15.04 10.32
N PRO A 55 -1.72 15.58 9.72
CA PRO A 55 -1.77 15.75 8.28
C PRO A 55 -0.62 16.66 7.81
N ASN A 56 -0.19 16.46 6.56
CA ASN A 56 0.79 17.33 5.95
C ASN A 56 0.19 18.73 5.76
N ASP A 57 0.96 19.76 6.11
CA ASP A 57 0.64 21.13 5.74
C ASP A 57 1.07 21.34 4.28
N ASN A 58 0.09 21.43 3.38
CA ASN A 58 0.35 21.56 1.95
C ASN A 58 0.84 22.95 1.54
N GLU A 59 0.57 23.99 2.33
CA GLU A 59 1.08 25.34 2.08
C GLU A 59 2.58 25.41 2.42
N MET A 60 2.96 24.83 3.56
CA MET A 60 4.34 24.84 4.03
C MET A 60 5.22 23.77 3.38
N PHE A 61 4.65 22.60 3.04
CA PHE A 61 5.37 21.45 2.50
C PHE A 61 4.67 20.83 1.28
N PRO A 62 4.53 21.57 0.17
CA PRO A 62 3.83 21.08 -1.02
C PRO A 62 4.48 19.83 -1.63
N SER A 63 5.80 19.68 -1.51
CA SER A 63 6.54 18.53 -2.05
C SER A 63 6.38 17.22 -1.26
N ARG A 64 5.68 17.24 -0.11
CA ARG A 64 5.40 16.03 0.69
C ARG A 64 4.10 15.33 0.29
N ALA A 65 3.20 16.04 -0.40
CA ALA A 65 2.01 15.44 -0.96
C ALA A 65 2.35 14.87 -2.34
N HIS A 66 2.14 13.57 -2.55
CA HIS A 66 2.11 13.05 -3.90
C HIS A 66 0.83 13.55 -4.58
N PRO A 67 0.90 14.04 -5.84
CA PRO A 67 -0.31 14.38 -6.58
C PRO A 67 -1.14 13.11 -6.69
N ARG A 68 -2.35 13.08 -6.13
CA ARG A 68 -3.29 11.96 -6.27
C ARG A 68 -4.22 12.28 -7.43
N PRO A 69 -3.89 11.92 -8.68
CA PRO A 69 -4.79 12.13 -9.80
C PRO A 69 -6.11 11.41 -9.53
N GLY A 70 -7.22 12.08 -9.83
CA GLY A 70 -8.54 11.47 -9.82
C GLY A 70 -8.71 10.46 -10.96
N PRO A 71 -9.84 9.74 -11.00
CA PRO A 71 -10.15 8.87 -12.12
C PRO A 71 -10.26 9.66 -13.43
N ILE A 72 -9.87 9.00 -14.50
CA ILE A 72 -10.19 9.35 -15.88
C ILE A 72 -11.58 8.77 -16.17
N VAL A 73 -12.50 9.60 -16.63
CA VAL A 73 -13.84 9.15 -17.01
C VAL A 73 -13.84 8.86 -18.49
N THR A 74 -14.12 7.61 -18.88
CA THR A 74 -14.22 7.19 -20.28
C THR A 74 -15.48 7.74 -20.95
N GLU A 75 -15.58 7.63 -22.28
CA GLU A 75 -16.77 8.06 -23.04
C GLU A 75 -18.05 7.33 -22.58
N ASP A 76 -17.92 6.11 -22.07
CA ASP A 76 -19.00 5.29 -21.52
C ASP A 76 -19.34 5.63 -20.06
N GLY A 77 -18.65 6.61 -19.45
CA GLY A 77 -18.84 7.03 -18.06
C GLY A 77 -18.20 6.12 -17.02
N VAL A 78 -17.26 5.25 -17.43
CA VAL A 78 -16.52 4.38 -16.51
C VAL A 78 -15.34 5.16 -15.93
N GLU A 79 -15.17 5.06 -14.61
CA GLU A 79 -14.00 5.63 -13.92
C GLU A 79 -12.82 4.67 -13.99
N GLU A 80 -11.71 5.12 -14.56
CA GLU A 80 -10.46 4.38 -14.68
C GLU A 80 -9.33 5.15 -14.01
N TRP A 81 -8.38 4.44 -13.38
CA TRP A 81 -7.22 5.06 -12.73
C TRP A 81 -5.95 4.73 -13.51
N GLU A 82 -5.07 5.73 -13.64
CA GLU A 82 -3.81 5.54 -14.35
C GLU A 82 -2.84 4.69 -13.49
N VAL A 83 -2.37 3.59 -14.07
CA VAL A 83 -1.39 2.69 -13.45
C VAL A 83 0.03 3.20 -13.72
N GLU A 84 0.86 3.29 -12.67
CA GLU A 84 2.29 3.62 -12.79
C GLU A 84 3.14 2.39 -13.02
N SER A 85 2.96 1.34 -12.20
CA SER A 85 3.75 0.11 -12.30
C SER A 85 3.08 -1.06 -11.59
N ILE A 86 3.47 -2.28 -11.95
CA ILE A 86 3.21 -3.48 -11.15
C ILE A 86 4.39 -3.68 -10.21
N VAL A 87 4.11 -3.85 -8.92
CA VAL A 87 5.14 -3.92 -7.87
C VAL A 87 5.36 -5.31 -7.33
N ASP A 88 4.36 -6.20 -7.46
CA ASP A 88 4.45 -7.58 -6.99
C ASP A 88 3.45 -8.47 -7.73
N HIS A 89 3.63 -9.79 -7.64
CA HIS A 89 2.68 -10.78 -8.15
C HIS A 89 2.47 -11.91 -7.13
N ARG A 90 1.29 -12.52 -7.17
CA ARG A 90 0.98 -13.70 -6.35
C ARG A 90 0.19 -14.72 -7.12
N ARG A 91 0.37 -16.00 -6.78
CA ARG A 91 -0.53 -17.05 -7.28
C ARG A 91 -1.90 -16.93 -6.61
N CYS A 92 -2.95 -16.93 -7.42
CA CYS A 92 -4.33 -17.01 -6.96
C CYS A 92 -5.09 -18.02 -7.84
N GLY A 93 -5.45 -19.17 -7.27
CA GLY A 93 -6.06 -20.27 -8.00
C GLY A 93 -5.17 -20.79 -9.13
N TRP A 94 -5.71 -20.81 -10.35
CA TRP A 94 -5.02 -21.27 -11.56
C TRP A 94 -4.14 -20.20 -12.21
N GLY A 95 -4.22 -18.94 -11.76
CA GLY A 95 -3.51 -17.82 -12.39
C GLY A 95 -2.71 -16.97 -11.40
N PHE A 96 -2.39 -15.76 -11.87
CA PHE A 96 -1.69 -14.73 -11.12
C PHE A 96 -2.57 -13.52 -10.88
N GLN A 97 -2.34 -12.88 -9.74
CA GLN A 97 -2.78 -11.53 -9.45
C GLN A 97 -1.56 -10.64 -9.31
N PHE A 98 -1.72 -9.37 -9.66
CA PHE A 98 -0.66 -8.38 -9.72
C PHE A 98 -0.99 -7.23 -8.76
N LEU A 99 -0.03 -6.86 -7.93
CA LEU A 99 -0.13 -5.71 -7.05
C LEU A 99 0.20 -4.45 -7.86
N VAL A 100 -0.75 -3.55 -7.96
CA VAL A 100 -0.67 -2.37 -8.81
C VAL A 100 -0.35 -1.13 -7.98
N ARG A 101 0.63 -0.35 -8.44
CA ARG A 101 0.88 1.02 -7.98
C ARG A 101 0.23 2.01 -8.93
N TRP A 102 -0.66 2.81 -8.39
CA TRP A 102 -1.36 3.88 -9.11
C TRP A 102 -0.46 5.11 -9.26
N LYS A 103 -0.59 5.82 -10.38
CA LYS A 103 0.22 7.00 -10.65
C LYS A 103 -0.04 8.10 -9.63
N GLY A 104 1.04 8.59 -9.01
CA GLY A 104 0.93 9.63 -7.98
C GLY A 104 0.48 9.10 -6.62
N TYR A 105 0.39 7.78 -6.46
CA TYR A 105 0.16 7.13 -5.17
C TYR A 105 1.47 6.46 -4.70
N GLY A 106 1.72 6.54 -3.40
CA GLY A 106 2.89 5.92 -2.78
C GLY A 106 2.64 4.45 -2.43
N PRO A 107 3.69 3.73 -1.96
CA PRO A 107 3.57 2.33 -1.54
C PRO A 107 2.57 2.10 -0.41
N ASP A 108 2.18 3.15 0.32
CA ASP A 108 1.14 3.13 1.34
C ASP A 108 -0.27 2.89 0.78
N ALA A 109 -0.47 3.04 -0.54
CA ALA A 109 -1.74 2.84 -1.23
C ALA A 109 -1.73 1.61 -2.17
N ASP A 110 -0.66 0.80 -2.15
CA ASP A 110 -0.57 -0.44 -2.93
C ASP A 110 -1.44 -1.53 -2.28
N GLU A 111 -2.76 -1.45 -2.43
CA GLU A 111 -3.71 -2.38 -1.82
C GLU A 111 -4.42 -3.29 -2.84
N TRP A 112 -4.31 -2.95 -4.13
CA TRP A 112 -5.16 -3.52 -5.17
C TRP A 112 -4.45 -4.64 -5.93
N TRP A 113 -4.99 -5.85 -5.79
CA TRP A 113 -4.56 -7.05 -6.49
C TRP A 113 -5.47 -7.30 -7.69
N LEU A 114 -5.00 -6.92 -8.88
CA LEU A 114 -5.75 -7.10 -10.13
C LEU A 114 -5.43 -8.46 -10.77
N SER A 115 -6.43 -9.08 -11.39
CA SER A 115 -6.27 -10.30 -12.16
C SER A 115 -5.49 -10.04 -13.45
N ARG A 116 -4.97 -11.10 -14.06
CA ARG A 116 -4.29 -11.01 -15.36
C ARG A 116 -5.11 -10.30 -16.43
N HIS A 117 -6.42 -10.53 -16.49
CA HIS A 117 -7.28 -9.91 -17.50
C HIS A 117 -7.43 -8.39 -17.29
N GLU A 118 -7.45 -7.93 -16.04
CA GLU A 118 -7.59 -6.51 -15.71
C GLU A 118 -6.33 -5.69 -16.02
N VAL A 119 -5.17 -6.34 -16.12
CA VAL A 119 -3.88 -5.68 -16.41
C VAL A 119 -3.32 -6.00 -17.80
N ASP A 120 -4.05 -6.75 -18.62
CA ASP A 120 -3.51 -7.33 -19.86
C ASP A 120 -3.12 -6.27 -20.89
N GLU A 121 -3.87 -5.16 -20.93
CA GLU A 121 -3.64 -4.04 -21.86
C GLU A 121 -2.68 -2.98 -21.29
N LEU A 122 -2.13 -3.19 -20.09
CA LEU A 122 -1.24 -2.22 -19.46
C LEU A 122 0.20 -2.41 -19.92
N GLU A 123 0.83 -1.34 -20.41
CA GLU A 123 2.28 -1.30 -20.67
C GLU A 123 3.11 -1.67 -19.42
N ALA A 124 2.55 -1.38 -18.23
CA ALA A 124 3.14 -1.77 -16.95
C ALA A 124 3.29 -3.30 -16.80
N LEU A 125 2.38 -4.09 -17.38
CA LEU A 125 2.47 -5.55 -17.35
C LEU A 125 3.63 -6.06 -18.21
N GLU A 126 3.77 -5.54 -19.43
CA GLU A 126 4.84 -5.95 -20.34
C GLU A 126 6.22 -5.74 -19.70
N LYS A 127 6.45 -4.55 -19.16
CA LYS A 127 7.69 -4.20 -18.43
C LYS A 127 7.92 -5.11 -17.22
N TYR A 128 6.86 -5.44 -16.50
CA TYR A 128 6.96 -6.31 -15.33
C TYR A 128 7.32 -7.76 -15.72
N LEU A 129 6.71 -8.29 -16.78
CA LEU A 129 6.99 -9.63 -17.28
C LEU A 129 8.39 -9.77 -17.89
N GLU A 130 8.91 -8.73 -18.53
CA GLU A 130 10.30 -8.70 -19.01
C GLU A 130 11.29 -8.83 -17.84
N ALA A 131 11.00 -8.20 -16.70
CA ALA A 131 11.80 -8.31 -15.48
C ALA A 131 11.57 -9.61 -14.69
N ASN A 132 10.40 -10.26 -14.85
CA ASN A 132 9.98 -11.44 -14.09
C ASN A 132 9.49 -12.56 -15.06
N PRO A 133 10.39 -13.16 -15.86
CA PRO A 133 10.03 -14.12 -16.90
C PRO A 133 9.41 -15.42 -16.36
N GLU A 134 9.61 -15.75 -15.08
CA GLU A 134 9.00 -16.91 -14.42
C GLU A 134 7.48 -16.84 -14.37
N VAL A 135 6.90 -15.65 -14.47
CA VAL A 135 5.45 -15.41 -14.50
C VAL A 135 4.86 -15.71 -15.88
N VAL A 136 5.68 -15.65 -16.95
CA VAL A 136 5.27 -15.92 -18.33
C VAL A 136 5.23 -17.42 -18.63
N LEU A 137 6.09 -18.20 -17.98
CA LEU A 137 6.39 -19.58 -18.35
C LEU A 137 5.43 -20.64 -17.78
N ARG A 138 4.26 -20.26 -17.26
CA ARG A 138 3.30 -21.22 -16.67
C ARG A 138 1.83 -20.94 -16.94
#